data_AF-A0A7X2MY14-F1
#
_entry.id   AF-A0A7X2MY14-F1
#
_cell.length_a   1.000
_cell.length_b   1.000
_cell.length_c   1.000
_cell.angle_alpha   90.00
_cell.angle_beta   90.00
_cell.angle_gamma   90.00
#
_symmetry.space_group_name_H-M   'P 1'
#
loop_
_entity.id
_entity.type
_entity.pdbx_description
1 polymer ?
#
loop_
_entity_poly.entity_id
_entity_poly.type
_entity_poly.pdbx_seq_one_letter_code
_entity_poly.pdbx_strand_id
1 'polypeptide(L)'
;MLIERHTKEVHDKISSASVIIAGLGGLGSNIAVALTKAGIGHLCLVDFDVVEPSNLNRQAYTMSSLGLYKTEALKDILLSINPYLKITTCCTKVTEENIPSIFKNFNIICEAFDKADNKAMLVNYILEHYPDKKLVSASGMAGYKSSNTIKTRKVMKNFYLCGDETSGIESGLSLMAPRVGICANHQANMILRLILGIEDV
;
A
#
# COMPACT_ATOMS: atom_id res chain seq x y z
N MET A 1 -15.62 -18.86 6.82
CA MET A 1 -14.73 -18.17 5.85
C MET A 1 -14.96 -16.66 5.90
N LEU A 2 -14.02 -15.84 6.40
CA LEU A 2 -14.04 -14.35 6.64
C LEU A 2 -15.31 -13.73 7.27
N ILE A 3 -16.51 -13.97 6.75
CA ILE A 3 -17.81 -13.57 7.30
C ILE A 3 -18.01 -14.04 8.76
N GLU A 4 -17.41 -15.16 9.16
CA GLU A 4 -17.47 -15.63 10.55
C GLU A 4 -16.65 -14.77 11.52
N ARG A 5 -15.76 -13.90 11.01
CA ARG A 5 -14.85 -13.06 11.79
C ARG A 5 -15.17 -11.56 11.70
N HIS A 6 -16.07 -11.17 10.81
CA HIS A 6 -16.55 -9.81 10.64
C HIS A 6 -18.07 -9.75 10.79
N THR A 7 -18.63 -8.63 11.22
CA THR A 7 -20.07 -8.44 11.04
C THR A 7 -20.38 -8.42 9.54
N LYS A 8 -21.60 -8.84 9.16
CA LYS A 8 -22.03 -8.85 7.75
C LYS A 8 -21.82 -7.48 7.08
N GLU A 9 -22.17 -6.40 7.77
CA GLU A 9 -22.01 -5.04 7.26
C GLU A 9 -20.54 -4.67 6.98
N VAL A 10 -19.62 -5.01 7.90
CA VAL A 10 -18.19 -4.74 7.71
C VAL A 10 -17.65 -5.57 6.56
N HIS A 11 -18.04 -6.83 6.48
CA HIS A 11 -17.65 -7.70 5.38
C HIS A 11 -18.13 -7.15 4.02
N ASP A 12 -19.40 -6.78 3.89
CA ASP A 12 -20.00 -6.29 2.65
C ASP A 12 -19.31 -5.00 2.15
N LYS A 13 -18.93 -4.09 3.07
CA LYS A 13 -18.17 -2.88 2.72
C LYS A 13 -16.75 -3.19 2.24
N ILE A 14 -16.04 -4.10 2.92
CA ILE A 14 -14.65 -4.43 2.56
C ILE A 14 -14.59 -5.26 1.28
N SER A 15 -15.48 -6.24 1.12
CA SER A 15 -15.52 -7.13 -0.06
C SER A 15 -16.02 -6.43 -1.33
N SER A 16 -16.71 -5.30 -1.21
CA SER A 16 -17.08 -4.44 -2.35
C SER A 16 -16.06 -3.34 -2.67
N ALA A 17 -15.08 -3.10 -1.79
CA ALA A 17 -14.12 -2.02 -1.95
C ALA A 17 -13.00 -2.35 -2.97
N SER A 18 -12.49 -1.31 -3.60
CA SER A 18 -11.36 -1.35 -4.54
C SER A 18 -10.27 -0.38 -4.10
N VAL A 19 -9.02 -0.84 -4.06
CA VAL A 19 -7.84 -0.05 -3.67
C VAL A 19 -6.75 -0.20 -4.73
N ILE A 20 -6.09 0.91 -5.07
CA ILE A 20 -4.88 0.89 -5.90
C ILE A 20 -3.64 1.13 -5.04
N ILE A 21 -2.60 0.31 -5.24
CA ILE A 21 -1.33 0.39 -4.53
C ILE A 21 -0.23 0.70 -5.53
N ALA A 22 0.40 1.87 -5.37
CA ALA A 22 1.47 2.36 -6.22
C ALA A 22 2.83 2.16 -5.55
N GLY A 23 3.63 1.24 -6.10
CA GLY A 23 4.85 0.71 -5.51
C GLY A 23 4.55 -0.55 -4.69
N LEU A 24 5.24 -1.64 -5.02
CA LEU A 24 5.08 -2.97 -4.43
C LEU A 24 6.37 -3.44 -3.75
N GLY A 25 7.11 -2.48 -3.20
CA GLY A 25 8.28 -2.72 -2.35
C GLY A 25 7.91 -3.15 -0.93
N GLY A 26 8.71 -2.72 0.06
CA GLY A 26 8.52 -3.11 1.46
C GLY A 26 7.17 -2.72 2.04
N LEU A 27 6.66 -1.54 1.70
CA LEU A 27 5.34 -1.10 2.14
C LEU A 27 4.23 -1.78 1.33
N GLY A 28 4.19 -1.53 0.01
CA GLY A 28 3.06 -1.96 -0.82
C GLY A 28 2.82 -3.47 -0.84
N SER A 29 3.86 -4.30 -0.86
CA SER A 29 3.68 -5.76 -0.82
C SER A 29 3.06 -6.23 0.49
N ASN A 30 3.49 -5.68 1.63
CA ASN A 30 2.92 -5.99 2.94
C ASN A 30 1.51 -5.40 3.12
N ILE A 31 1.23 -4.21 2.58
CA ILE A 31 -0.11 -3.61 2.57
C ILE A 31 -1.08 -4.49 1.80
N ALA A 32 -0.69 -4.95 0.60
CA ALA A 32 -1.53 -5.82 -0.23
C ALA A 32 -1.86 -7.14 0.48
N VAL A 33 -0.87 -7.75 1.16
CA VAL A 33 -1.08 -8.95 1.97
C VAL A 33 -2.05 -8.69 3.12
N ALA A 34 -1.90 -7.57 3.85
CA ALA A 34 -2.78 -7.21 4.96
C ALA A 34 -4.23 -6.99 4.49
N LEU A 35 -4.43 -6.22 3.41
CA LEU A 35 -5.76 -5.97 2.84
C LEU A 35 -6.40 -7.24 2.29
N THR A 36 -5.62 -8.13 1.67
CA THR A 36 -6.10 -9.43 1.18
C THR A 36 -6.59 -10.31 2.32
N LYS A 37 -5.84 -10.37 3.44
CA LYS A 37 -6.25 -11.09 4.66
C LYS A 37 -7.48 -10.47 5.32
N ALA A 38 -7.71 -9.17 5.15
CA ALA A 38 -8.92 -8.48 5.62
C ALA A 38 -10.14 -8.72 4.70
N GLY A 39 -9.96 -9.35 3.54
CA GLY A 39 -11.05 -9.68 2.64
C GLY A 39 -11.41 -8.58 1.65
N ILE A 40 -10.47 -7.69 1.30
CA ILE A 40 -10.69 -6.67 0.26
C ILE A 40 -11.19 -7.31 -1.04
N GLY A 41 -12.15 -6.68 -1.71
CA GLY A 41 -12.75 -7.19 -2.94
C GLY A 41 -11.84 -7.12 -4.16
N HIS A 42 -11.12 -6.00 -4.29
CA HIS A 42 -10.29 -5.72 -5.45
C HIS A 42 -9.03 -4.92 -5.11
N LEU A 43 -7.88 -5.40 -5.59
CA LEU A 43 -6.61 -4.68 -5.55
C LEU A 43 -6.10 -4.40 -6.97
N CYS A 44 -5.67 -3.17 -7.21
CA CYS A 44 -4.86 -2.81 -8.36
C CYS A 44 -3.40 -2.62 -7.92
N LEU A 45 -2.50 -3.38 -8.52
CA LEU A 45 -1.09 -3.45 -8.17
C LEU A 45 -0.26 -2.75 -9.25
N VAL A 46 0.44 -1.67 -8.88
CA VAL A 46 1.24 -0.87 -9.83
C VAL A 46 2.70 -0.89 -9.41
N ASP A 47 3.55 -1.52 -10.23
CA ASP A 47 5.01 -1.52 -10.10
C ASP A 47 5.63 -1.96 -11.44
N PHE A 48 6.88 -1.62 -11.71
CA PHE A 48 7.59 -2.00 -12.93
C PHE A 48 8.84 -2.84 -12.67
N ASP A 49 9.24 -2.97 -11.41
CA ASP A 49 10.45 -3.69 -11.02
C ASP A 49 10.24 -5.21 -11.06
N VAL A 50 11.37 -5.91 -11.11
CA VAL A 50 11.49 -7.35 -10.93
C VAL A 50 11.88 -7.65 -9.49
N VAL A 51 11.49 -8.82 -8.98
CA VAL A 51 11.88 -9.28 -7.65
C VAL A 51 13.35 -9.68 -7.63
N GLU A 52 14.14 -9.05 -6.76
CA GLU A 52 15.56 -9.31 -6.57
C GLU A 52 15.85 -9.96 -5.19
N PRO A 53 17.00 -10.66 -5.01
CA PRO A 53 17.37 -11.23 -3.70
C PRO A 53 17.39 -10.20 -2.57
N SER A 54 17.81 -8.97 -2.86
CA SER A 54 17.87 -7.83 -1.92
C SER A 54 16.50 -7.41 -1.37
N ASN A 55 15.41 -7.88 -2.00
CA ASN A 55 14.02 -7.53 -1.65
C ASN A 55 13.47 -8.45 -0.55
N LEU A 56 13.95 -9.70 -0.49
CA LEU A 56 13.38 -10.75 0.37
C LEU A 56 13.49 -10.45 1.87
N ASN A 57 14.40 -9.55 2.26
CA ASN A 57 14.61 -9.20 3.66
C ASN A 57 13.46 -8.38 4.29
N ARG A 58 12.54 -7.81 3.50
CA ARG A 58 11.48 -6.91 4.00
C ARG A 58 10.21 -6.84 3.15
N GLN A 59 10.22 -7.42 1.96
CA GLN A 59 9.07 -7.43 1.05
C GLN A 59 8.38 -8.79 1.16
N ALA A 60 7.08 -8.88 0.79
CA ALA A 60 6.30 -10.11 0.95
C ALA A 60 6.68 -11.25 -0.02
N TYR A 61 7.69 -11.05 -0.88
CA TYR A 61 8.16 -12.03 -1.86
C TYR A 61 8.91 -13.19 -1.22
N THR A 62 9.00 -14.30 -1.96
CA THR A 62 9.70 -15.51 -1.52
C THR A 62 10.80 -15.88 -2.52
N MET A 63 11.59 -16.92 -2.21
CA MET A 63 12.61 -17.44 -3.12
C MET A 63 12.04 -17.84 -4.49
N SER A 64 10.82 -18.35 -4.55
CA SER A 64 10.17 -18.72 -5.82
C SER A 64 9.69 -17.51 -6.63
N SER A 65 9.71 -16.31 -6.05
CA SER A 65 9.32 -15.07 -6.73
C SER A 65 10.46 -14.44 -7.52
N LEU A 66 11.71 -14.87 -7.32
CA LEU A 66 12.89 -14.24 -7.93
C LEU A 66 12.81 -14.25 -9.46
N GLY A 67 13.12 -13.11 -10.08
CA GLY A 67 13.12 -12.95 -11.54
C GLY A 67 11.75 -12.66 -12.16
N LEU A 68 10.66 -12.72 -11.38
CA LEU A 68 9.33 -12.31 -11.84
C LEU A 68 9.12 -10.81 -11.64
N TYR A 69 8.23 -10.20 -12.44
CA TYR A 69 7.75 -8.86 -12.14
C TYR A 69 7.06 -8.85 -10.78
N LYS A 70 7.31 -7.79 -10.00
CA LYS A 70 6.71 -7.62 -8.66
C LYS A 70 5.18 -7.72 -8.69
N THR A 71 4.56 -7.18 -9.75
CA THR A 71 3.10 -7.26 -9.96
C THR A 71 2.60 -8.70 -10.12
N GLU A 72 3.30 -9.53 -10.89
CA GLU A 72 2.95 -10.94 -11.12
C GLU A 72 3.23 -11.79 -9.88
N ALA A 73 4.43 -11.68 -9.31
CA ALA A 73 4.82 -12.41 -8.11
C ALA A 73 3.86 -12.13 -6.94
N LEU A 74 3.50 -10.85 -6.75
CA LEU A 74 2.57 -10.50 -5.67
C LEU A 74 1.16 -11.00 -5.98
N LYS A 75 0.67 -10.90 -7.22
CA LYS A 75 -0.63 -11.46 -7.60
C LYS A 75 -0.75 -12.94 -7.21
N ASP A 76 0.25 -13.75 -7.51
CA ASP A 76 0.25 -15.18 -7.18
C ASP A 76 0.21 -15.42 -5.66
N ILE A 77 1.02 -14.68 -4.91
CA ILE A 77 1.02 -14.72 -3.44
C ILE A 77 -0.37 -14.37 -2.89
N LEU A 78 -0.99 -13.29 -3.37
CA LEU A 78 -2.28 -12.83 -2.86
C LEU A 78 -3.42 -13.81 -3.21
N LEU A 79 -3.42 -14.40 -4.40
CA LEU A 79 -4.40 -15.42 -4.78
C LEU A 79 -4.25 -16.72 -3.98
N SER A 80 -3.02 -17.05 -3.53
CA SER A 80 -2.81 -18.16 -2.60
C SER A 80 -3.39 -17.90 -1.21
N ILE A 81 -3.54 -16.62 -0.82
CA ILE A 81 -4.14 -16.20 0.45
C ILE A 81 -5.66 -16.13 0.33
N ASN A 82 -6.17 -15.52 -0.75
CA ASN A 82 -7.59 -15.38 -1.02
C ASN A 82 -7.88 -15.57 -2.52
N PRO A 83 -8.35 -16.75 -2.96
CA PRO A 83 -8.60 -17.03 -4.38
C PRO A 83 -9.79 -16.25 -4.97
N TYR A 84 -10.61 -15.60 -4.13
CA TYR A 84 -11.75 -14.80 -4.57
C TYR A 84 -11.40 -13.32 -4.78
N LEU A 85 -10.18 -12.90 -4.44
CA LEU A 85 -9.73 -11.54 -4.64
C LEU A 85 -9.64 -11.21 -6.14
N LYS A 86 -10.29 -10.13 -6.58
CA LYS A 86 -10.02 -9.56 -7.90
C LYS A 86 -8.68 -8.82 -7.86
N ILE A 87 -7.81 -9.09 -8.83
CA ILE A 87 -6.52 -8.39 -8.94
C ILE A 87 -6.36 -7.84 -10.36
N THR A 88 -6.08 -6.54 -10.45
CA THR A 88 -5.60 -5.89 -11.67
C THR A 88 -4.11 -5.59 -11.49
N THR A 89 -3.29 -5.91 -12.48
CA THR A 89 -1.84 -5.63 -12.45
C THR A 89 -1.50 -4.60 -13.52
N CYS A 90 -0.75 -3.57 -13.14
CA CYS A 90 -0.23 -2.55 -14.03
C CYS A 90 1.30 -2.58 -13.94
N CYS A 91 1.93 -3.35 -14.83
CA CYS A 91 3.39 -3.47 -14.87
C CYS A 91 4.02 -2.28 -15.59
N THR A 92 3.94 -1.08 -14.99
CA THR A 92 4.41 0.16 -15.60
C THR A 92 4.98 1.13 -14.56
N LYS A 93 5.90 1.98 -15.00
CA LYS A 93 6.39 3.08 -14.19
C LYS A 93 5.37 4.21 -14.24
N VAL A 94 4.94 4.69 -13.07
CA VAL A 94 4.01 5.83 -13.00
C VAL A 94 4.72 7.11 -13.39
N THR A 95 4.08 7.88 -14.26
CA THR A 95 4.49 9.20 -14.72
C THR A 95 3.27 10.11 -14.74
N GLU A 96 3.46 11.43 -14.76
CA GLU A 96 2.33 12.38 -14.75
C GLU A 96 1.36 12.13 -15.92
N GLU A 97 1.87 11.74 -17.09
CA GLU A 97 1.06 11.51 -18.29
C GLU A 97 0.15 10.28 -18.14
N ASN A 98 0.57 9.27 -17.37
CA ASN A 98 -0.19 8.02 -17.22
C ASN A 98 -1.02 7.94 -15.93
N ILE A 99 -0.89 8.90 -15.01
CA ILE A 99 -1.74 8.92 -13.81
C ILE A 99 -3.24 8.90 -14.14
N PRO A 100 -3.75 9.70 -15.09
CA PRO A 100 -5.18 9.69 -15.41
C PRO A 100 -5.70 8.32 -15.87
N SER A 101 -4.91 7.58 -16.65
CA SER A 101 -5.34 6.28 -17.17
C SER A 101 -5.32 5.21 -16.08
N ILE A 102 -4.37 5.29 -15.14
CA ILE A 102 -4.16 4.28 -14.10
C ILE A 102 -5.08 4.51 -12.88
N PHE A 103 -5.22 5.76 -12.40
CA PHE A 103 -5.79 6.06 -11.08
C PHE A 103 -7.23 6.58 -11.11
N LYS A 104 -7.76 7.01 -12.27
CA LYS A 104 -9.08 7.65 -12.39
C LYS A 104 -10.22 6.87 -11.73
N ASN A 105 -10.21 5.54 -11.84
CA ASN A 105 -11.31 4.67 -11.39
C ASN A 105 -11.19 4.20 -9.93
N PHE A 106 -10.17 4.64 -9.18
CA PHE A 106 -9.98 4.25 -7.78
C PHE A 106 -10.24 5.42 -6.84
N ASN A 107 -11.03 5.20 -5.79
CA ASN A 107 -11.35 6.24 -4.80
C ASN A 107 -10.39 6.25 -3.62
N ILE A 108 -9.67 5.14 -3.39
CA ILE A 108 -8.65 5.01 -2.36
C ILE A 108 -7.34 4.63 -3.04
N ILE A 109 -6.34 5.48 -2.87
CA ILE A 109 -5.00 5.36 -3.44
C ILE A 109 -4.01 5.18 -2.30
N CYS A 110 -3.22 4.12 -2.37
CA CYS A 110 -2.12 3.88 -1.47
C CYS A 110 -0.79 4.17 -2.21
N GLU A 111 -0.09 5.20 -1.77
CA GLU A 111 1.25 5.52 -2.26
C GLU A 111 2.29 4.79 -1.39
N ALA A 112 3.20 4.09 -2.04
CA ALA A 112 4.23 3.25 -1.42
C ALA A 112 5.53 3.23 -2.23
N PHE A 113 5.84 4.32 -2.94
CA PHE A 113 7.11 4.49 -3.64
C PHE A 113 8.25 4.72 -2.64
N ASP A 114 9.44 4.29 -3.07
CA ASP A 114 10.69 4.45 -2.33
C ASP A 114 11.35 5.81 -2.56
N LYS A 115 11.25 6.35 -3.79
CA LYS A 115 11.84 7.64 -4.17
C LYS A 115 10.94 8.81 -3.82
N ALA A 116 11.52 9.82 -3.15
CA ALA A 116 10.84 11.03 -2.75
C ALA A 116 10.20 11.78 -3.93
N ASP A 117 10.88 11.86 -5.08
CA ASP A 117 10.37 12.56 -6.26
C ASP A 117 9.12 11.88 -6.85
N ASN A 118 9.13 10.55 -6.99
CA ASN A 118 7.99 9.80 -7.49
C ASN A 118 6.78 9.93 -6.56
N LYS A 119 7.05 9.92 -5.24
CA LYS A 119 6.03 10.15 -4.21
C LYS A 119 5.42 11.53 -4.32
N ALA A 120 6.25 12.57 -4.36
CA ALA A 120 5.81 13.95 -4.47
C ALA A 120 4.98 14.14 -5.75
N MET A 121 5.43 13.59 -6.87
CA MET A 121 4.73 13.63 -8.16
C MET A 121 3.32 13.03 -8.05
N LEU A 122 3.19 11.80 -7.56
CA LEU A 122 1.87 11.17 -7.43
C LEU A 122 0.98 11.91 -6.42
N VAL A 123 1.52 12.27 -5.25
CA VAL A 123 0.76 12.96 -4.21
C VAL A 123 0.23 14.30 -4.73
N ASN A 124 1.08 15.12 -5.33
CA ASN A 124 0.69 16.44 -5.84
C ASN A 124 -0.37 16.31 -6.93
N TYR A 125 -0.16 15.40 -7.90
CA TYR A 125 -1.11 15.18 -8.98
C TYR A 125 -2.49 14.78 -8.46
N ILE A 126 -2.55 13.80 -7.53
CA ILE A 126 -3.82 13.34 -6.96
C ILE A 126 -4.52 14.45 -6.18
N LEU A 127 -3.79 15.23 -5.38
CA LEU A 127 -4.38 16.31 -4.59
C LEU A 127 -4.91 17.45 -5.47
N GLU A 128 -4.21 17.76 -6.56
CA GLU A 128 -4.61 18.83 -7.47
C GLU A 128 -5.77 18.43 -8.39
N HIS A 129 -5.73 17.22 -8.96
CA HIS A 129 -6.67 16.80 -10.02
C HIS A 129 -7.80 15.91 -9.53
N TYR A 130 -7.64 15.28 -8.36
CA TYR A 130 -8.63 14.38 -7.77
C TYR A 130 -8.85 14.66 -6.28
N PRO A 131 -9.25 15.88 -5.89
CA PRO A 131 -9.32 16.31 -4.50
C PRO A 131 -10.25 15.48 -3.63
N ASP A 132 -11.21 14.74 -4.21
CA ASP A 132 -12.16 13.87 -3.49
C ASP A 132 -11.62 12.45 -3.22
N LYS A 133 -10.53 12.04 -3.88
CA LYS A 133 -9.94 10.71 -3.67
C LYS A 133 -9.18 10.68 -2.35
N LYS A 134 -9.29 9.57 -1.62
CA LYS A 134 -8.52 9.35 -0.39
C LYS A 134 -7.13 8.85 -0.75
N LEU A 135 -6.11 9.50 -0.20
CA LEU A 135 -4.71 9.18 -0.41
C LEU A 135 -4.05 8.79 0.91
N VAL A 136 -3.42 7.62 0.95
CA VAL A 136 -2.67 7.12 2.10
C VAL A 136 -1.21 6.91 1.68
N SER A 137 -0.29 7.64 2.28
CA SER A 137 1.16 7.58 2.04
C SER A 137 1.90 7.24 3.32
N ALA A 138 3.23 7.08 3.24
CA ALA A 138 4.09 6.91 4.39
C ALA A 138 5.38 7.73 4.32
N SER A 139 5.93 8.07 5.48
CA SER A 139 7.25 8.71 5.61
C SER A 139 7.89 8.40 6.96
N GLY A 140 9.18 8.06 6.97
CA GLY A 140 9.94 7.75 8.18
C GLY A 140 9.61 6.38 8.82
N MET A 141 10.47 5.38 8.60
CA MET A 141 10.30 4.00 9.11
C MET A 141 11.60 3.19 9.07
N ALA A 142 12.71 3.77 8.65
CA ALA A 142 14.01 3.12 8.62
C ALA A 142 14.56 2.90 10.03
N GLY A 143 15.49 1.96 10.17
CA GLY A 143 16.14 1.62 11.42
C GLY A 143 15.26 0.79 12.36
N TYR A 144 15.61 0.84 13.65
CA TYR A 144 15.10 -0.04 14.70
C TYR A 144 14.62 0.75 15.93
N LYS A 145 14.27 2.04 15.76
CA LYS A 145 13.68 2.83 16.85
C LYS A 145 12.31 2.24 17.24
N SER A 146 11.80 2.66 18.40
CA SER A 146 10.52 2.19 18.93
C SER A 146 9.40 2.21 17.90
N SER A 147 8.67 1.09 17.80
CA SER A 147 7.51 0.94 16.92
C SER A 147 6.40 1.94 17.25
N ASN A 148 6.30 2.38 18.51
CA ASN A 148 5.28 3.31 18.97
C ASN A 148 5.45 4.73 18.43
N THR A 149 6.57 5.03 17.77
CA THR A 149 6.76 6.32 17.08
C THR A 149 6.10 6.32 15.70
N ILE A 150 5.78 5.15 15.14
CA ILE A 150 5.03 5.06 13.89
C ILE A 150 3.58 5.40 14.20
N LYS A 151 3.09 6.48 13.61
CA LYS A 151 1.72 6.94 13.79
C LYS A 151 1.09 7.21 12.44
N THR A 152 -0.23 7.19 12.40
CA THR A 152 -0.98 7.77 11.29
C THR A 152 -1.27 9.22 11.66
N ARG A 153 -1.24 10.13 10.70
CA ARG A 153 -1.79 11.49 10.84
C ARG A 153 -2.62 11.85 9.63
N LYS A 154 -3.65 12.66 9.85
CA LYS A 154 -4.39 13.33 8.77
C LYS A 154 -3.67 14.62 8.42
N VAL A 155 -3.10 14.69 7.22
CA VAL A 155 -2.34 15.84 6.72
C VAL A 155 -3.26 16.90 6.14
N MET A 156 -4.26 16.45 5.38
CA MET A 156 -5.30 17.26 4.75
C MET A 156 -6.61 16.47 4.75
N LYS A 157 -7.71 17.08 4.30
CA LYS A 157 -9.05 16.46 4.28
C LYS A 157 -9.05 15.00 3.78
N ASN A 158 -8.32 14.73 2.71
CA ASN A 158 -8.27 13.41 2.06
C ASN A 158 -6.86 12.82 1.98
N PHE A 159 -5.90 13.35 2.75
CA PHE A 159 -4.51 12.89 2.74
C PHE A 159 -4.06 12.43 4.12
N TYR A 160 -3.60 11.18 4.20
CA TYR A 160 -3.17 10.52 5.41
C TYR A 160 -1.72 10.05 5.26
N LEU A 161 -0.90 10.29 6.27
CA LEU A 161 0.51 9.92 6.29
C LEU A 161 0.80 8.98 7.46
N CYS A 162 1.47 7.86 7.19
CA CYS A 162 1.89 6.89 8.19
C CYS A 162 3.41 6.89 8.38
N GLY A 163 3.89 6.83 9.62
CA GLY A 163 5.32 6.74 9.92
C GLY A 163 5.75 7.64 11.06
N ASP A 164 7.06 7.79 11.22
CA ASP A 164 7.70 8.65 12.24
C ASP A 164 8.28 9.94 11.66
N GLU A 165 8.22 10.12 10.34
CA GLU A 165 8.62 11.31 9.56
C GLU A 165 10.07 11.77 9.73
N THR A 166 10.88 11.03 10.49
CA THR A 166 12.23 11.44 10.91
C THR A 166 13.28 10.37 10.64
N SER A 167 12.88 9.12 10.42
CA SER A 167 13.80 8.00 10.16
C SER A 167 13.79 7.62 8.68
N GLY A 168 14.43 8.43 7.85
CA GLY A 168 14.67 8.14 6.43
C GLY A 168 15.90 7.26 6.20
N ILE A 169 16.02 6.70 4.99
CA ILE A 169 17.24 5.98 4.56
C ILE A 169 18.43 6.94 4.46
N GLU A 170 18.16 8.21 4.15
CA GLU A 170 19.12 9.31 4.13
C GLU A 170 19.86 9.50 5.46
N SER A 171 19.29 9.00 6.57
CA SER A 171 19.94 8.97 7.89
C SER A 171 20.96 7.83 8.05
N GLY A 172 21.30 7.10 6.98
CA GLY A 172 22.18 5.93 7.01
C GLY A 172 21.54 4.68 7.64
N LEU A 173 20.23 4.71 7.87
CA LEU A 173 19.49 3.63 8.53
C LEU A 173 18.93 2.63 7.50
N SER A 174 19.05 1.34 7.82
CA SER A 174 18.51 0.26 6.99
C SER A 174 17.01 0.07 7.16
N LEU A 175 16.32 -0.38 6.11
CA LEU A 175 14.90 -0.75 6.21
C LEU A 175 14.72 -2.11 6.89
N MET A 176 14.31 -2.12 8.16
CA MET A 176 14.09 -3.33 8.95
C MET A 176 12.68 -3.87 8.74
N ALA A 177 12.54 -5.16 8.41
CA ALA A 177 11.27 -5.81 8.12
C ALA A 177 10.15 -5.54 9.16
N PRO A 178 10.41 -5.61 10.49
CA PRO A 178 9.37 -5.36 11.48
C PRO A 178 8.82 -3.94 11.39
N ARG A 179 9.70 -2.94 11.26
CA ARG A 179 9.32 -1.52 11.26
C ARG A 179 8.62 -1.12 9.95
N VAL A 180 9.08 -1.66 8.83
CA VAL A 180 8.39 -1.58 7.53
C VAL A 180 7.00 -2.20 7.63
N GLY A 181 6.89 -3.41 8.18
CA GLY A 181 5.63 -4.11 8.37
C GLY A 181 4.65 -3.35 9.28
N ILE A 182 5.13 -2.71 10.35
CA ILE A 182 4.30 -1.87 11.22
C ILE A 182 3.75 -0.67 10.43
N CYS A 183 4.61 0.06 9.72
CA CYS A 183 4.17 1.20 8.92
C CYS A 183 3.19 0.79 7.79
N ALA A 184 3.46 -0.33 7.13
CA ALA A 184 2.55 -0.94 6.17
C ALA A 184 1.19 -1.27 6.78
N ASN A 185 1.16 -1.84 7.99
CA ASN A 185 -0.11 -2.13 8.68
C ASN A 185 -0.83 -0.87 9.16
N HIS A 186 -0.13 0.22 9.47
CA HIS A 186 -0.76 1.53 9.68
C HIS A 186 -1.47 2.02 8.40
N GLN A 187 -0.82 1.94 7.23
CA GLN A 187 -1.45 2.30 5.96
C GLN A 187 -2.66 1.40 5.65
N ALA A 188 -2.50 0.08 5.76
CA ALA A 188 -3.57 -0.89 5.50
C ALA A 188 -4.77 -0.69 6.44
N ASN A 189 -4.52 -0.46 7.74
CA ASN A 189 -5.57 -0.20 8.70
C ASN A 189 -6.29 1.13 8.43
N MET A 190 -5.56 2.18 8.04
CA MET A 190 -6.18 3.45 7.64
C MET A 190 -7.06 3.27 6.40
N ILE A 191 -6.62 2.48 5.42
CA ILE A 191 -7.43 2.14 4.23
C ILE A 191 -8.73 1.43 4.63
N LEU A 192 -8.67 0.45 5.55
CA LEU A 192 -9.87 -0.21 6.07
C LEU A 192 -10.79 0.77 6.81
N ARG A 193 -10.24 1.67 7.64
CA ARG A 193 -11.00 2.73 8.31
C ARG A 193 -11.74 3.60 7.28
N LEU A 194 -11.07 4.02 6.21
CA LEU A 194 -11.66 4.82 5.13
C LEU A 194 -12.80 4.08 4.41
N ILE A 195 -12.62 2.78 4.12
CA ILE A 195 -13.67 1.94 3.54
C ILE A 195 -14.91 1.88 4.45
N LEU A 196 -14.70 1.88 5.76
CA LEU A 196 -15.76 1.85 6.76
C LEU A 196 -16.34 3.23 7.10
N GLY A 197 -15.86 4.30 6.46
CA GLY A 197 -16.31 5.68 6.69
C GLY A 197 -15.71 6.36 7.92
N ILE A 198 -14.62 5.81 8.47
CA ILE A 198 -13.91 6.32 9.63
C ILE A 198 -12.70 7.14 9.14
N GLU A 199 -12.75 8.46 9.35
CA GLU A 199 -11.79 9.42 8.78
C GLU A 199 -10.94 10.18 9.80
N ASP A 200 -11.25 10.03 11.08
CA ASP A 200 -10.44 10.52 12.20
C ASP A 200 -9.17 9.68 12.38
N VAL A 201 -8.18 10.24 13.07
CA VAL A 201 -6.88 9.62 13.37
C VAL A 201 -6.49 9.92 14.82
#